data_AF-A0A819E3D2-F1
#
_entry.id   AF-A0A819E3D2-F1
#
_cell.length_a   1.000
_cell.length_b   1.000
_cell.length_c   1.000
_cell.angle_alpha   90.00
_cell.angle_beta   90.00
_cell.angle_gamma   90.00
#
_symmetry.space_group_name_H-M   'P 1'
#
loop_
_entity.id
_entity.type
_entity.pdbx_description
1 polymer ?
#
loop_
_entity_poly.entity_id
_entity_poly.type
_entity_poly.pdbx_seq_one_letter_code
_entity_poly.pdbx_strand_id
1 'polypeptide(L)'
;MACFGPASGLRTMIFSRYSWGYYSASIMSIVNVMSAIGWAVVNSINGAQTLRVVFNDSFPITVGIIIIAIITMIISFIGYKWIHIYELYSWIPVFIGYCILAGVDVKYFTNSEMTNQNWKQAYEIDNVGGLLRAILSPLRGFGKFIFILFSLSIVACNIPNLYSLSLSTQVIAPIFSRIPRFLYTVIGTAAYVLLAIVAASKFNGALTSVMGISSYWSAIFMVIVFEDHILFRRCSFRNYNFSIWNSSKLLPISLAAILSALVGVAGIILGMSQIWFSGPIAKAIAEDTDIEGADIGFEAGFIFTAAAFPLFRLIELDFIRR
;
A
#
# COMPACT_ATOMS: atom_id res chain seq x y z
N MET A 1 7.54 13.43 0.15
CA MET A 1 8.17 12.85 -1.05
C MET A 1 7.51 13.24 -2.38
N ALA A 2 6.21 13.59 -2.44
CA ALA A 2 5.54 13.92 -3.72
C ALA A 2 6.23 15.04 -4.54
N CYS A 3 6.83 16.03 -3.88
CA CYS A 3 7.55 17.13 -4.55
C CYS A 3 8.90 16.72 -5.17
N PHE A 4 9.45 15.54 -4.83
CA PHE A 4 10.79 15.14 -5.26
C PHE A 4 10.80 14.74 -6.73
N GLY A 5 9.69 14.18 -7.24
CA GLY A 5 9.54 13.84 -8.65
C GLY A 5 9.64 15.06 -9.56
N PRO A 6 8.77 16.08 -9.40
CA PRO A 6 8.83 17.32 -10.20
C PRO A 6 10.16 18.06 -10.08
N ALA A 7 10.79 18.07 -8.90
CA ALA A 7 12.04 18.78 -8.67
C ALA A 7 13.27 18.07 -9.29
N SER A 8 13.30 16.73 -9.29
CA SER A 8 14.43 15.95 -9.80
C SER A 8 14.27 15.44 -11.23
N GLY A 9 13.04 15.38 -11.75
CA GLY A 9 12.72 14.67 -12.99
C GLY A 9 12.85 13.16 -12.90
N LEU A 10 13.19 12.61 -11.72
CA LEU A 10 13.38 11.18 -11.48
C LEU A 10 12.19 10.58 -10.75
N ARG A 11 11.93 9.30 -11.01
CA ARG A 11 10.92 8.53 -10.27
C ARG A 11 11.37 8.33 -8.82
N THR A 12 10.45 8.27 -7.86
CA THR A 12 10.76 8.15 -6.42
C THR A 12 11.72 7.00 -6.10
N MET A 13 11.51 5.81 -6.70
CA MET A 13 12.39 4.65 -6.50
C MET A 13 13.77 4.78 -7.16
N ILE A 14 13.91 5.64 -8.17
CA ILE A 14 15.21 5.98 -8.75
C ILE A 14 15.90 7.02 -7.85
N PHE A 15 15.15 8.00 -7.37
CA PHE A 15 15.64 9.02 -6.45
C PHE A 15 16.15 8.41 -5.15
N SER A 16 15.51 7.37 -4.62
CA SER A 16 15.97 6.71 -3.40
C SER A 16 17.38 6.12 -3.51
N ARG A 17 17.92 5.89 -4.72
CA ARG A 17 19.32 5.49 -4.93
C ARG A 17 20.33 6.48 -4.35
N TYR A 18 19.99 7.76 -4.23
CA TYR A 18 20.87 8.77 -3.64
C TYR A 18 21.02 8.65 -2.13
N SER A 19 20.01 8.11 -1.45
CA SER A 19 20.03 7.94 0.02
C SER A 19 20.37 6.51 0.39
N TRP A 20 19.75 5.55 -0.30
CA TRP A 20 19.94 4.12 -0.04
C TRP A 20 21.22 3.57 -0.66
N GLY A 21 21.68 4.08 -1.80
CA GLY A 21 22.71 3.45 -2.64
C GLY A 21 22.11 2.57 -3.74
N TYR A 22 22.93 2.09 -4.68
CA TYR A 22 22.43 1.41 -5.88
C TYR A 22 21.73 0.07 -5.59
N TYR A 23 22.39 -0.84 -4.86
CA TYR A 23 21.90 -2.21 -4.64
C TYR A 23 20.78 -2.30 -3.61
N SER A 24 20.89 -1.57 -2.51
CA SER A 24 19.88 -1.47 -1.47
C SER A 24 18.58 -0.81 -1.99
N ALA A 25 18.67 0.21 -2.84
CA ALA A 25 17.49 0.78 -3.49
C ALA A 25 16.79 -0.24 -4.41
N SER A 26 17.55 -1.12 -5.07
CA SER A 26 16.96 -2.23 -5.83
C SER A 26 16.21 -3.22 -4.93
N ILE A 27 16.75 -3.53 -3.73
CA ILE A 27 16.05 -4.36 -2.74
C ILE A 27 14.76 -3.67 -2.29
N MET A 28 14.80 -2.38 -1.96
CA MET A 28 13.60 -1.62 -1.59
C MET A 28 12.58 -1.58 -2.74
N SER A 29 13.03 -1.58 -3.99
CA SER A 29 12.14 -1.69 -5.15
C SER A 29 11.43 -3.03 -5.23
N ILE A 30 12.09 -4.13 -4.86
CA ILE A 30 11.46 -5.46 -4.74
C ILE A 30 10.39 -5.43 -3.64
N VAL A 31 10.70 -4.85 -2.47
CA VAL A 31 9.73 -4.70 -1.37
C VAL A 31 8.52 -3.88 -1.79
N ASN A 32 8.71 -2.80 -2.54
CA ASN A 32 7.62 -1.99 -3.07
C ASN A 32 6.76 -2.77 -4.10
N VAL A 33 7.39 -3.58 -4.97
CA VAL A 33 6.67 -4.48 -5.90
C VAL A 33 5.80 -5.48 -5.13
N MET A 34 6.35 -6.13 -4.10
CA MET A 34 5.59 -7.07 -3.26
C MET A 34 4.41 -6.37 -2.57
N SER A 35 4.62 -5.15 -2.08
CA SER A 35 3.57 -4.35 -1.43
C SER A 35 2.46 -3.95 -2.41
N ALA A 36 2.83 -3.55 -3.63
CA ALA A 36 1.86 -3.24 -4.69
C ALA A 36 1.02 -4.47 -5.06
N ILE A 37 1.63 -5.66 -5.12
CA ILE A 37 0.89 -6.93 -5.31
C ILE A 37 -0.07 -7.18 -4.14
N GLY A 38 0.40 -7.01 -2.89
CA GLY A 38 -0.43 -7.19 -1.69
C GLY A 38 -1.67 -6.30 -1.69
N TRP A 39 -1.48 -4.99 -1.94
CA TRP A 39 -2.61 -4.05 -2.07
C TRP A 39 -3.52 -4.37 -3.24
N ALA A 40 -2.97 -4.85 -4.36
CA ALA A 40 -3.78 -5.26 -5.51
C ALA A 40 -4.66 -6.48 -5.21
N VAL A 41 -4.12 -7.46 -4.49
CA VAL A 41 -4.89 -8.62 -3.99
C VAL A 41 -6.07 -8.15 -3.13
N VAL A 42 -5.78 -7.31 -2.14
CA VAL A 42 -6.78 -6.77 -1.21
C VAL A 42 -7.90 -6.03 -1.93
N ASN A 43 -7.52 -5.11 -2.83
CA ASN A 43 -8.47 -4.33 -3.60
C ASN A 43 -9.32 -5.22 -4.50
N SER A 44 -8.72 -6.19 -5.21
CA SER A 44 -9.50 -7.09 -6.08
C SER A 44 -10.51 -7.96 -5.32
N ILE A 45 -10.20 -8.40 -4.10
CA ILE A 45 -11.15 -9.16 -3.28
C ILE A 45 -12.29 -8.26 -2.79
N ASN A 46 -11.98 -7.06 -2.27
CA ASN A 46 -13.02 -6.08 -1.88
C ASN A 46 -13.91 -5.71 -3.07
N GLY A 47 -13.33 -5.54 -4.26
CA GLY A 47 -14.07 -5.25 -5.49
C GLY A 47 -15.00 -6.39 -5.88
N ALA A 48 -14.53 -7.63 -5.76
CA ALA A 48 -15.33 -8.82 -6.03
C ALA A 48 -16.50 -8.98 -5.05
N GLN A 49 -16.27 -8.72 -3.76
CA GLN A 49 -17.34 -8.71 -2.74
C GLN A 49 -18.39 -7.64 -3.05
N THR A 50 -17.95 -6.44 -3.40
CA THR A 50 -18.84 -5.34 -3.82
C THR A 50 -19.66 -5.72 -5.05
N LEU A 51 -19.05 -6.41 -6.02
CA LEU A 51 -19.72 -6.86 -7.24
C LEU A 51 -20.75 -7.99 -6.98
N ARG A 52 -20.45 -8.90 -6.05
CA ARG A 52 -21.38 -9.95 -5.60
C ARG A 52 -22.69 -9.35 -5.07
N VAL A 53 -22.61 -8.22 -4.37
CA VAL A 53 -23.77 -7.48 -3.87
C VAL A 53 -24.66 -6.92 -4.99
N VAL A 54 -24.05 -6.49 -6.10
CA VAL A 54 -24.79 -5.93 -7.25
C VAL A 54 -25.61 -7.01 -7.95
N PHE A 55 -24.97 -8.14 -8.24
CA PHE A 55 -25.59 -9.22 -9.01
C PHE A 55 -26.55 -10.03 -8.16
N ASN A 56 -26.05 -10.90 -7.28
CA ASN A 56 -26.78 -11.77 -6.36
C ASN A 56 -25.77 -12.61 -5.55
N ASP A 57 -26.21 -13.23 -4.45
CA ASP A 57 -25.36 -14.03 -3.55
C ASP A 57 -24.74 -15.27 -4.20
N SER A 58 -25.31 -15.75 -5.30
CA SER A 58 -24.78 -16.87 -6.09
C SER A 58 -23.57 -16.50 -6.95
N PHE A 59 -23.24 -15.22 -7.07
CA PHE A 59 -22.12 -14.77 -7.90
C PHE A 59 -20.77 -15.16 -7.24
N PRO A 60 -19.91 -15.97 -7.90
CA PRO A 60 -18.66 -16.41 -7.32
C PRO A 60 -17.65 -15.28 -7.18
N ILE A 61 -17.05 -15.12 -5.99
CA ILE A 61 -16.01 -14.11 -5.71
C ILE A 61 -14.83 -14.25 -6.69
N THR A 62 -14.45 -15.48 -7.05
CA THR A 62 -13.41 -15.77 -8.05
C THR A 62 -13.66 -15.06 -9.39
N VAL A 63 -14.91 -15.07 -9.87
CA VAL A 63 -15.28 -14.41 -11.12
C VAL A 63 -15.20 -12.90 -10.96
N GLY A 64 -15.64 -12.37 -9.81
CA GLY A 64 -15.51 -10.95 -9.48
C GLY A 64 -14.06 -10.46 -9.48
N ILE A 65 -13.14 -11.22 -8.89
CA ILE A 65 -11.70 -10.90 -8.87
C ILE A 65 -11.17 -10.78 -10.30
N ILE A 66 -11.49 -11.76 -11.16
CA ILE A 66 -11.05 -11.78 -12.55
C ILE A 66 -11.60 -10.59 -13.33
N ILE A 67 -12.89 -10.25 -13.16
CA ILE A 67 -13.51 -9.09 -13.83
C ILE A 67 -12.81 -7.79 -13.41
N ILE A 68 -12.65 -7.55 -12.10
CA ILE A 68 -12.00 -6.34 -11.58
C ILE A 68 -10.55 -6.26 -12.09
N ALA A 69 -9.83 -7.37 -12.09
CA ALA A 69 -8.44 -7.42 -12.56
C ALA A 69 -8.31 -7.12 -14.06
N ILE A 70 -9.17 -7.70 -14.90
CA ILE A 70 -9.18 -7.47 -16.34
C ILE A 70 -9.51 -6.00 -16.64
N ILE A 71 -10.54 -5.44 -16.01
CA ILE A 71 -10.91 -4.03 -16.20
C ILE A 71 -9.76 -3.12 -15.79
N THR A 72 -9.15 -3.38 -14.62
CA THR A 72 -7.99 -2.61 -14.13
C THR A 72 -6.82 -2.69 -15.14
N MET A 73 -6.52 -3.89 -15.64
CA MET A 73 -5.46 -4.11 -16.62
C MET A 73 -5.73 -3.37 -17.94
N ILE A 74 -6.95 -3.44 -18.47
CA ILE A 74 -7.33 -2.73 -19.71
C ILE A 74 -7.15 -1.22 -19.52
N ILE A 75 -7.69 -0.65 -18.45
CA ILE A 75 -7.59 0.80 -18.18
C ILE A 75 -6.12 1.20 -18.00
N SER A 76 -5.30 0.35 -17.39
CA SER A 76 -3.88 0.64 -17.20
C SER A 76 -3.10 0.83 -18.52
N PHE A 77 -3.60 0.30 -19.64
CA PHE A 77 -3.02 0.46 -20.99
C PHE A 77 -3.48 1.73 -21.72
N ILE A 78 -4.56 2.39 -21.28
CA ILE A 78 -5.15 3.57 -21.95
C ILE A 78 -4.22 4.81 -21.86
N GLY A 79 -3.10 4.70 -21.14
CA GLY A 79 -2.06 5.71 -21.09
C GLY A 79 -2.24 6.69 -19.93
N TYR A 80 -1.13 7.32 -19.52
CA TYR A 80 -1.05 8.08 -18.26
C TYR A 80 -2.02 9.27 -18.19
N LYS A 81 -2.28 9.95 -19.32
CA LYS A 81 -3.17 11.12 -19.37
C LYS A 81 -4.61 10.78 -18.96
N TRP A 82 -5.14 9.68 -19.49
CA TRP A 82 -6.52 9.26 -19.24
C TRP A 82 -6.71 8.71 -17.84
N ILE A 83 -5.69 8.00 -17.33
CA ILE A 83 -5.70 7.48 -15.97
C ILE A 83 -5.70 8.62 -14.95
N HIS A 84 -4.89 9.66 -15.18
CA HIS A 84 -4.90 10.86 -14.31
C HIS A 84 -6.27 11.53 -14.27
N ILE A 85 -6.91 11.68 -15.43
CA ILE A 85 -8.26 12.25 -15.51
C ILE A 85 -9.25 11.37 -14.75
N TYR A 86 -9.20 10.06 -14.95
CA TYR A 86 -10.07 9.12 -14.27
C TYR A 86 -9.88 9.14 -12.75
N GLU A 87 -8.64 9.09 -12.27
CA GLU A 87 -8.32 9.18 -10.84
C GLU A 87 -8.80 10.51 -10.24
N LEU A 88 -8.60 11.63 -10.95
CA LEU A 88 -9.02 12.96 -10.51
C LEU A 88 -10.53 13.11 -10.33
N TYR A 89 -11.35 12.40 -11.12
CA TYR A 89 -12.81 12.49 -11.03
C TYR A 89 -13.47 11.32 -10.27
N SER A 90 -12.80 10.16 -10.19
CA SER A 90 -13.36 8.94 -9.57
C SER A 90 -13.74 9.11 -8.10
N TRP A 91 -13.06 10.00 -7.36
CA TRP A 91 -13.34 10.22 -5.94
C TRP A 91 -14.67 10.93 -5.69
N ILE A 92 -15.19 11.74 -6.63
CA ILE A 92 -16.39 12.55 -6.42
C ILE A 92 -17.65 11.68 -6.24
N PRO A 93 -17.99 10.75 -7.17
CA PRO A 93 -19.15 9.88 -7.00
C PRO A 93 -19.04 8.98 -5.77
N VAL A 94 -17.82 8.57 -5.43
CA VAL A 94 -17.51 7.70 -4.30
C VAL A 94 -17.71 8.44 -2.98
N PHE A 95 -17.25 9.68 -2.91
CA PHE A 95 -17.47 10.57 -1.77
C PHE A 95 -18.98 10.77 -1.52
N ILE A 96 -19.75 11.05 -2.57
CA ILE A 96 -21.22 11.16 -2.47
C ILE A 96 -21.81 9.84 -1.96
N GLY A 97 -21.34 8.70 -2.46
CA GLY A 97 -21.74 7.37 -1.99
C GLY A 97 -21.48 7.16 -0.49
N TYR A 98 -20.30 7.57 0.01
CA TYR A 98 -19.98 7.52 1.43
C TYR A 98 -20.82 8.47 2.28
N CYS A 99 -21.13 9.68 1.80
CA CYS A 99 -22.06 10.59 2.50
C CYS A 99 -23.46 9.99 2.64
N ILE A 100 -23.97 9.35 1.57
CA ILE A 100 -25.27 8.68 1.60
C ILE A 100 -25.24 7.49 2.56
N LEU A 101 -24.15 6.71 2.53
CA LEU A 101 -23.96 5.59 3.43
C LEU A 101 -23.99 6.05 4.89
N ALA A 102 -23.20 7.07 5.24
CA ALA A 102 -23.19 7.64 6.58
C ALA A 102 -24.57 8.17 7.00
N GLY A 103 -25.30 8.84 6.11
CA GLY A 103 -26.65 9.34 6.40
C GLY A 103 -27.68 8.24 6.65
N VAL A 104 -27.55 7.08 5.99
CA VAL A 104 -28.38 5.90 6.26
C VAL A 104 -27.97 5.23 7.56
N ASP A 105 -26.66 5.16 7.81
CA ASP A 105 -26.06 4.52 8.98
C ASP A 105 -26.45 5.19 10.31
N VAL A 106 -26.61 6.53 10.33
CA VAL A 106 -27.03 7.32 11.51
C VAL A 106 -28.29 6.76 12.21
N LYS A 107 -29.23 6.16 11.47
CA LYS A 107 -30.47 5.59 12.03
C LYS A 107 -30.25 4.30 12.82
N TYR A 108 -29.09 3.67 12.65
CA TYR A 108 -28.77 2.38 13.22
C TYR A 108 -27.90 2.48 14.49
N PHE A 109 -27.21 3.60 14.69
CA PHE A 109 -26.45 3.85 15.94
C PHE A 109 -27.32 3.92 17.20
N THR A 110 -28.62 4.18 17.07
CA THR A 110 -29.56 4.30 18.20
C THR A 110 -30.25 2.99 18.61
N ASN A 111 -30.17 1.92 17.81
CA ASN A 111 -30.84 0.63 18.05
C ASN A 111 -29.82 -0.52 18.11
N SER A 112 -28.98 -0.55 19.13
CA SER A 112 -27.73 -1.31 19.13
C SER A 112 -27.89 -2.85 19.14
N GLU A 113 -28.79 -3.45 19.91
CA GLU A 113 -28.66 -4.89 20.21
C GLU A 113 -29.06 -5.84 19.06
N MET A 114 -30.17 -5.58 18.35
CA MET A 114 -30.65 -6.45 17.27
C MET A 114 -29.96 -6.16 15.92
N THR A 115 -29.55 -4.91 15.72
CA THR A 115 -28.78 -4.46 14.54
C THR A 115 -27.37 -5.03 14.55
N ASN A 116 -26.73 -5.12 15.73
CA ASN A 116 -25.39 -5.69 15.88
C ASN A 116 -25.31 -7.17 15.45
N GLN A 117 -26.35 -7.99 15.70
CA GLN A 117 -26.34 -9.40 15.30
C GLN A 117 -26.47 -9.58 13.78
N ASN A 118 -27.37 -8.82 13.14
CA ASN A 118 -27.53 -8.85 11.68
C ASN A 118 -26.28 -8.35 10.95
N TRP A 119 -25.60 -7.33 11.50
CA TRP A 119 -24.36 -6.81 10.93
C TRP A 119 -23.20 -7.78 11.10
N LYS A 120 -23.11 -8.42 12.27
CA LYS A 120 -22.11 -9.47 12.51
C LYS A 120 -22.29 -10.64 11.54
N GLN A 121 -23.52 -11.11 11.34
CA GLN A 121 -23.82 -12.15 10.35
C GLN A 121 -23.52 -11.71 8.92
N ALA A 122 -23.90 -10.48 8.55
CA ALA A 122 -23.61 -9.95 7.21
C ALA A 122 -22.10 -9.83 6.96
N TYR A 123 -21.33 -9.43 7.98
CA TYR A 123 -19.88 -9.38 7.95
C TYR A 123 -19.24 -10.78 7.88
N GLU A 124 -19.80 -11.77 8.58
CA GLU A 124 -19.32 -13.16 8.50
C GLU A 124 -19.54 -13.78 7.10
N ILE A 125 -20.60 -13.39 6.38
CA ILE A 125 -20.92 -13.91 5.04
C ILE A 125 -20.04 -13.30 3.95
N ASP A 126 -19.99 -11.97 3.87
CA ASP A 126 -19.38 -11.23 2.75
C ASP A 126 -18.47 -10.08 3.21
N ASN A 127 -18.06 -10.08 4.49
CA ASN A 127 -17.13 -9.11 5.06
C ASN A 127 -17.62 -7.66 4.90
N VAL A 128 -16.73 -6.74 4.51
CA VAL A 128 -17.07 -5.36 4.18
C VAL A 128 -18.22 -5.29 3.17
N GLY A 129 -18.23 -6.12 2.12
CA GLY A 129 -19.30 -6.12 1.12
C GLY A 129 -20.67 -6.46 1.71
N GLY A 130 -20.71 -7.44 2.62
CA GLY A 130 -21.93 -7.85 3.32
C GLY A 130 -22.43 -6.77 4.29
N LEU A 131 -21.53 -6.15 5.03
CA LEU A 131 -21.85 -5.04 5.94
C LEU A 131 -22.43 -3.84 5.17
N LEU A 132 -21.76 -3.43 4.10
CA LEU A 132 -22.24 -2.34 3.24
C LEU A 132 -23.64 -2.66 2.70
N ARG A 133 -23.91 -3.93 2.35
CA ARG A 133 -25.23 -4.35 1.83
C ARG A 133 -26.30 -4.18 2.89
N ALA A 134 -26.03 -4.59 4.13
CA ALA A 134 -26.98 -4.46 5.21
C ALA A 134 -27.38 -2.98 5.41
N ILE A 135 -26.39 -2.08 5.39
CA ILE A 135 -26.61 -0.63 5.54
C ILE A 135 -27.41 -0.06 4.37
N LEU A 136 -27.08 -0.42 3.12
CA LEU A 136 -27.73 0.15 1.94
C LEU A 136 -29.00 -0.60 1.50
N SER A 137 -29.37 -1.69 2.17
CA SER A 137 -30.59 -2.46 1.91
C SER A 137 -31.89 -1.62 1.85
N PRO A 138 -32.08 -0.54 2.65
CA PRO A 138 -33.28 0.29 2.58
C PRO A 138 -33.42 1.06 1.26
N LEU A 139 -32.30 1.33 0.57
CA LEU A 139 -32.25 2.11 -0.67
C LEU A 139 -32.58 1.28 -1.92
N ARG A 140 -32.84 -0.03 -1.77
CA ARG A 140 -33.22 -0.96 -2.85
C ARG A 140 -32.34 -0.78 -4.10
N GLY A 141 -32.94 -0.45 -5.25
CA GLY A 141 -32.24 -0.31 -6.53
C GLY A 141 -31.18 0.80 -6.56
N PHE A 142 -31.37 1.87 -5.79
CA PHE A 142 -30.38 2.94 -5.69
C PHE A 142 -29.14 2.49 -4.89
N GLY A 143 -29.31 1.61 -3.90
CA GLY A 143 -28.20 0.96 -3.20
C GLY A 143 -27.29 0.18 -4.16
N LYS A 144 -27.87 -0.57 -5.12
CA LYS A 144 -27.11 -1.28 -6.16
C LYS A 144 -26.28 -0.33 -7.04
N PHE A 145 -26.80 0.85 -7.36
CA PHE A 145 -26.06 1.87 -8.10
C PHE A 145 -24.83 2.36 -7.31
N ILE A 146 -24.98 2.60 -6.00
CA ILE A 146 -23.85 2.99 -5.13
C ILE A 146 -22.77 1.88 -5.09
N PHE A 147 -23.15 0.60 -5.04
CA PHE A 147 -22.19 -0.51 -5.12
C PHE A 147 -21.42 -0.58 -6.43
N ILE A 148 -22.04 -0.19 -7.55
CA ILE A 148 -21.33 -0.07 -8.83
C ILE A 148 -20.27 1.03 -8.73
N LEU A 149 -20.60 2.19 -8.13
CA LEU A 149 -19.64 3.27 -7.91
C LEU A 149 -18.48 2.84 -7.00
N PHE A 150 -18.75 2.10 -5.93
CA PHE A 150 -17.69 1.55 -5.06
C PHE A 150 -16.82 0.53 -5.80
N SER A 151 -17.40 -0.35 -6.61
CA SER A 151 -16.63 -1.30 -7.44
C SER A 151 -15.72 -0.57 -8.43
N LEU A 152 -16.22 0.52 -9.03
CA LEU A 152 -15.45 1.36 -9.95
C LEU A 152 -14.32 2.13 -9.23
N SER A 153 -14.57 2.58 -8.00
CA SER A 153 -13.54 3.17 -7.13
C SER A 153 -12.40 2.19 -6.86
N ILE A 154 -12.72 0.92 -6.63
CA ILE A 154 -11.72 -0.09 -6.31
C ILE A 154 -10.81 -0.34 -7.52
N VAL A 155 -11.38 -0.33 -8.73
CA VAL A 155 -10.59 -0.32 -9.97
C VAL A 155 -9.67 0.91 -10.01
N ALA A 156 -10.18 2.10 -9.67
CA ALA A 156 -9.37 3.32 -9.61
C ALA A 156 -8.22 3.22 -8.59
N CYS A 157 -8.47 2.67 -7.40
CA CYS A 157 -7.43 2.44 -6.39
C CYS A 157 -6.39 1.40 -6.81
N ASN A 158 -6.75 0.48 -7.71
CA ASN A 158 -5.85 -0.59 -8.12
C ASN A 158 -4.94 -0.18 -9.29
N ILE A 159 -5.33 0.78 -10.11
CA ILE A 159 -4.50 1.28 -11.22
C ILE A 159 -3.12 1.80 -10.71
N PRO A 160 -3.03 2.66 -9.68
CA PRO A 160 -1.76 3.08 -9.10
C PRO A 160 -0.87 1.91 -8.65
N ASN A 161 -1.45 0.83 -8.12
CA ASN A 161 -0.69 -0.34 -7.69
C ASN A 161 -0.01 -1.03 -8.89
N LEU A 162 -0.75 -1.28 -9.98
CA LEU A 162 -0.15 -1.85 -11.20
C LEU A 162 0.89 -0.91 -11.82
N TYR A 163 0.66 0.41 -11.74
CA TYR A 163 1.61 1.42 -12.18
C TYR A 163 2.91 1.34 -11.36
N SER A 164 2.80 1.43 -10.03
CA SER A 164 3.91 1.34 -9.08
C SER A 164 4.69 0.04 -9.27
N LEU A 165 4.00 -1.09 -9.40
CA LEU A 165 4.57 -2.40 -9.68
C LEU A 165 5.43 -2.36 -10.95
N SER A 166 4.84 -1.97 -12.08
CA SER A 166 5.54 -1.97 -13.38
C SER A 166 6.77 -1.06 -13.39
N LEU A 167 6.69 0.13 -12.78
CA LEU A 167 7.77 1.10 -12.74
C LEU A 167 8.87 0.69 -11.76
N SER A 168 8.51 0.09 -10.63
CA SER A 168 9.46 -0.37 -9.61
C SER A 168 10.23 -1.60 -10.08
N THR A 169 9.59 -2.50 -10.83
CA THR A 169 10.30 -3.65 -11.43
C THR A 169 11.43 -3.21 -12.37
N GLN A 170 11.22 -2.14 -13.14
CA GLN A 170 12.25 -1.59 -14.03
C GLN A 170 13.46 -0.99 -13.29
N VAL A 171 13.31 -0.64 -12.01
CA VAL A 171 14.39 -0.05 -11.19
C VAL A 171 15.30 -1.13 -10.58
N ILE A 172 14.81 -2.36 -10.42
CA ILE A 172 15.52 -3.47 -9.75
C ILE A 172 16.87 -3.74 -10.41
N ALA A 173 16.90 -3.89 -11.73
CA ALA A 173 18.13 -4.14 -12.47
C ALA A 173 18.07 -3.55 -13.88
N PRO A 174 19.23 -3.19 -14.49
CA PRO A 174 19.29 -2.65 -15.86
C PRO A 174 18.71 -3.58 -16.93
N ILE A 175 18.66 -4.88 -16.67
CA ILE A 175 18.05 -5.84 -17.58
C ILE A 175 16.52 -5.69 -17.62
N PHE A 176 15.90 -5.39 -16.48
CA PHE A 176 14.45 -5.21 -16.37
C PHE A 176 13.97 -3.90 -16.98
N SER A 177 14.83 -2.87 -17.07
CA SER A 177 14.47 -1.65 -17.79
C SER A 177 14.38 -1.82 -19.31
N ARG A 178 14.91 -2.91 -19.87
CA ARG A 178 14.83 -3.20 -21.32
C ARG A 178 13.47 -3.78 -21.73
N ILE A 179 12.73 -4.36 -20.79
CA ILE A 179 11.45 -5.01 -21.08
C ILE A 179 10.33 -3.95 -21.13
N PRO A 180 9.47 -3.97 -22.17
CA PRO A 180 8.33 -3.07 -22.26
C PRO A 180 7.43 -3.14 -21.02
N ARG A 181 7.01 -1.96 -20.55
CA ARG A 181 6.23 -1.80 -19.31
C ARG A 181 4.95 -2.65 -19.25
N PHE A 182 4.24 -2.78 -20.37
CA PHE A 182 2.96 -3.49 -20.42
C PHE A 182 3.11 -4.98 -20.04
N LEU A 183 4.25 -5.61 -20.31
CA LEU A 183 4.49 -7.01 -19.95
C LEU A 183 4.52 -7.18 -18.43
N TYR A 184 5.13 -6.25 -17.70
CA TYR A 184 5.11 -6.27 -16.24
C TYR A 184 3.71 -6.08 -15.68
N THR A 185 2.89 -5.27 -16.32
CA THR A 185 1.47 -5.11 -15.95
C THR A 185 0.71 -6.42 -16.12
N VAL A 186 0.90 -7.14 -17.24
CA VAL A 186 0.24 -8.43 -17.48
C VAL A 186 0.71 -9.49 -16.49
N ILE A 187 2.02 -9.63 -16.29
CA ILE A 187 2.61 -10.60 -15.36
C ILE A 187 2.18 -10.29 -13.92
N GLY A 188 2.25 -9.03 -13.52
CA GLY A 188 1.80 -8.57 -12.20
C GLY A 188 0.32 -8.84 -11.99
N THR A 189 -0.51 -8.65 -13.03
CA THR A 189 -1.94 -8.97 -13.00
C THR A 189 -2.21 -10.44 -12.80
N ALA A 190 -1.57 -11.31 -13.57
CA ALA A 190 -1.68 -12.75 -13.38
C ALA A 190 -1.25 -13.16 -11.96
N ALA A 191 -0.14 -12.61 -11.47
CA ALA A 191 0.37 -12.93 -10.13
C ALA A 191 -0.60 -12.53 -9.01
N TYR A 192 -1.09 -11.27 -8.99
CA TYR A 192 -2.01 -10.85 -7.93
C TYR A 192 -3.38 -11.52 -8.05
N VAL A 193 -3.86 -11.87 -9.25
CA VAL A 193 -5.13 -12.62 -9.41
C VAL A 193 -5.02 -14.00 -8.78
N LEU A 194 -3.94 -14.74 -9.07
CA LEU A 194 -3.72 -16.07 -8.47
C LEU A 194 -3.63 -15.98 -6.95
N LEU A 195 -2.89 -14.99 -6.43
CA LEU A 195 -2.80 -14.76 -4.99
C LEU A 195 -4.14 -14.35 -4.39
N ALA A 196 -4.95 -13.55 -5.09
CA ALA A 196 -6.26 -13.10 -4.62
C ALA A 196 -7.26 -14.25 -4.52
N ILE A 197 -7.24 -15.19 -5.46
CA ILE A 197 -8.11 -16.38 -5.40
C ILE A 197 -7.80 -17.21 -4.16
N VAL A 198 -6.52 -17.41 -3.84
CA VAL A 198 -6.11 -18.15 -2.64
C VAL A 198 -6.42 -17.35 -1.37
N ALA A 199 -6.08 -16.06 -1.35
CA ALA A 199 -6.25 -15.17 -0.21
C ALA A 199 -7.73 -14.89 0.13
N ALA A 200 -8.64 -15.00 -0.83
CA ALA A 200 -10.08 -14.85 -0.60
C ALA A 200 -10.61 -15.82 0.47
N SER A 201 -10.00 -17.00 0.63
CA SER A 201 -10.37 -17.97 1.66
C SER A 201 -9.93 -17.58 3.09
N LYS A 202 -8.95 -16.67 3.24
CA LYS A 202 -8.37 -16.23 4.52
C LYS A 202 -8.29 -14.71 4.60
N PHE A 203 -9.29 -14.03 4.02
CA PHE A 203 -9.17 -12.63 3.66
C PHE A 203 -8.91 -11.69 4.84
N ASN A 204 -9.66 -11.84 5.93
CA ASN A 204 -9.49 -10.99 7.12
C ASN A 204 -8.08 -11.03 7.69
N GLY A 205 -7.49 -12.24 7.75
CA GLY A 205 -6.14 -12.37 8.27
C GLY A 205 -5.08 -11.79 7.33
N ALA A 206 -5.30 -11.98 6.03
CA ALA A 206 -4.41 -11.47 4.99
C ALA A 206 -4.44 -9.93 4.92
N LEU A 207 -5.62 -9.31 5.08
CA LEU A 207 -5.80 -7.86 5.04
C LEU A 207 -4.96 -7.14 6.08
N THR A 208 -5.15 -7.47 7.36
CA THR A 208 -4.45 -6.82 8.47
C THR A 208 -2.93 -7.00 8.32
N SER A 209 -2.50 -8.21 7.94
CA SER A 209 -1.08 -8.51 7.74
C SER A 209 -0.44 -7.71 6.59
N VAL A 210 -1.15 -7.58 5.46
CA VAL A 210 -0.66 -6.80 4.31
C VAL A 210 -0.59 -5.31 4.64
N MET A 211 -1.60 -4.77 5.32
CA MET A 211 -1.64 -3.37 5.74
C MET A 211 -0.47 -3.06 6.67
N GLY A 212 -0.30 -3.84 7.73
CA GLY A 212 0.79 -3.69 8.69
C GLY A 212 2.16 -3.73 8.00
N ILE A 213 2.47 -4.84 7.32
CA ILE A 213 3.78 -5.02 6.66
C ILE A 213 4.06 -3.89 5.67
N SER A 214 3.09 -3.48 4.85
CA SER A 214 3.28 -2.42 3.87
C SER A 214 3.57 -1.05 4.51
N SER A 215 2.94 -0.77 5.64
CA SER A 215 3.17 0.46 6.39
C SER A 215 4.57 0.48 7.02
N TYR A 216 5.00 -0.63 7.62
CA TYR A 216 6.23 -0.71 8.39
C TYR A 216 7.49 -0.42 7.58
N TRP A 217 7.65 -1.05 6.42
CA TRP A 217 8.83 -0.79 5.58
C TRP A 217 8.78 0.62 4.99
N SER A 218 7.58 1.16 4.74
CA SER A 218 7.42 2.51 4.20
C SER A 218 7.90 3.57 5.18
N ALA A 219 7.74 3.33 6.50
CA ALA A 219 8.27 4.18 7.56
C ALA A 219 9.80 4.29 7.47
N ILE A 220 10.49 3.14 7.47
CA ILE A 220 11.96 3.07 7.35
C ILE A 220 12.43 3.75 6.07
N PHE A 221 11.79 3.42 4.94
CA PHE A 221 12.11 3.98 3.64
C PHE A 221 12.00 5.50 3.61
N MET A 222 10.90 6.01 4.16
CA MET A 222 10.62 7.44 4.23
C MET A 222 11.66 8.16 5.08
N VAL A 223 11.92 7.69 6.30
CA VAL A 223 12.87 8.32 7.24
C VAL A 223 14.24 8.48 6.60
N ILE A 224 14.80 7.41 6.03
CA ILE A 224 16.15 7.46 5.43
C ILE A 224 16.23 8.48 4.29
N VAL A 225 15.22 8.53 3.42
CA VAL A 225 15.18 9.49 2.31
C VAL A 225 15.00 10.93 2.80
N PHE A 226 14.17 11.15 3.81
CA PHE A 226 13.94 12.48 4.38
C PHE A 226 15.14 13.00 5.16
N GLU A 227 15.76 12.18 6.00
CA GLU A 227 16.92 12.60 6.79
C GLU A 227 18.14 12.85 5.91
N ASP A 228 18.37 12.04 4.87
CA ASP A 228 19.40 12.32 3.87
C ASP A 228 19.15 13.68 3.20
N HIS A 229 17.89 13.96 2.83
CA HIS A 229 17.52 15.25 2.22
C HIS A 229 17.67 16.44 3.18
N ILE A 230 17.22 16.31 4.42
CA ILE A 230 17.15 17.40 5.40
C ILE A 230 18.51 17.64 6.04
N LEU A 231 19.13 16.61 6.61
CA LEU A 231 20.34 16.74 7.43
C LEU A 231 21.60 16.84 6.56
N PHE A 232 21.76 15.96 5.58
CA PHE A 232 23.00 15.85 4.80
C PHE A 232 22.98 16.71 3.54
N ARG A 233 21.82 16.84 2.89
CA ARG A 233 21.64 17.64 1.66
C ARG A 233 21.03 19.02 1.91
N ARG A 234 20.73 19.38 3.17
CA ARG A 234 20.27 20.71 3.63
C ARG A 234 19.03 21.22 2.87
N CYS A 235 18.06 20.34 2.62
CA CYS A 235 16.80 20.65 1.93
C CYS A 235 16.97 21.25 0.52
N SER A 236 18.12 21.04 -0.15
CA SER A 236 18.40 21.63 -1.45
C SER A 236 18.56 20.57 -2.54
N PHE A 237 17.69 20.62 -3.55
CA PHE A 237 17.78 19.76 -4.73
C PHE A 237 19.04 20.02 -5.58
N ARG A 238 19.68 21.19 -5.42
CA ARG A 238 20.95 21.51 -6.12
C ARG A 238 22.12 20.65 -5.66
N ASN A 239 22.03 20.10 -4.45
CA ASN A 239 23.08 19.25 -3.87
C ASN A 239 23.01 17.80 -4.39
N TYR A 240 22.09 17.50 -5.30
CA TYR A 240 22.00 16.22 -5.99
C TYR A 240 22.56 16.33 -7.41
N ASN A 241 23.42 15.39 -7.77
CA ASN A 241 23.82 15.23 -9.16
C ASN A 241 22.86 14.23 -9.85
N PHE A 242 21.88 14.74 -10.59
CA PHE A 242 20.86 13.88 -11.23
C PHE A 242 21.40 13.01 -12.37
N SER A 243 22.58 13.30 -12.92
CA SER A 243 23.16 12.53 -14.03
C SER A 243 23.73 11.17 -13.63
N ILE A 244 24.08 10.98 -12.34
CA ILE A 244 24.75 9.76 -11.85
C ILE A 244 23.78 8.68 -11.36
N TRP A 245 22.47 8.85 -11.57
CA TRP A 245 21.42 7.98 -11.01
C TRP A 245 21.59 6.48 -11.36
N ASN A 246 22.28 6.17 -12.46
CA ASN A 246 22.50 4.80 -12.93
C ASN A 246 23.94 4.28 -12.74
N SER A 247 24.78 4.97 -11.97
CA SER A 247 26.19 4.60 -11.76
C SER A 247 26.44 4.07 -10.36
N SER A 248 26.62 2.76 -10.21
CA SER A 248 26.87 2.12 -8.90
C SER A 248 28.15 2.59 -8.21
N LYS A 249 29.16 3.04 -8.96
CA LYS A 249 30.46 3.51 -8.43
C LYS A 249 30.44 4.94 -7.87
N LEU A 250 29.46 5.74 -8.29
CA LEU A 250 29.35 7.17 -7.94
C LEU A 250 28.27 7.43 -6.89
N LEU A 251 27.34 6.50 -6.74
CA LEU A 251 26.33 6.53 -5.68
C LEU A 251 26.96 6.15 -4.33
N PRO A 252 26.39 6.61 -3.20
CA PRO A 252 26.92 6.28 -1.89
C PRO A 252 26.90 4.78 -1.65
N ILE A 253 27.87 4.33 -0.85
CA ILE A 253 27.85 2.98 -0.30
C ILE A 253 26.59 2.88 0.57
N SER A 254 25.88 1.76 0.47
CA SER A 254 24.57 1.60 1.10
C SER A 254 24.64 1.21 2.58
N LEU A 255 25.81 1.31 3.23
CA LEU A 255 26.04 0.65 4.50
C LEU A 255 25.27 1.36 5.62
N ALA A 256 25.31 2.69 5.67
CA ALA A 256 24.54 3.45 6.64
C ALA A 256 23.03 3.18 6.50
N ALA A 257 22.50 3.18 5.28
CA ALA A 257 21.09 2.93 5.03
C ALA A 257 20.67 1.50 5.44
N ILE A 258 21.49 0.48 5.12
CA ILE A 258 21.20 -0.91 5.47
C ILE A 258 21.22 -1.11 6.99
N LEU A 259 22.26 -0.64 7.68
CA LEU A 259 22.36 -0.80 9.14
C LEU A 259 21.21 -0.09 9.86
N SER A 260 20.85 1.11 9.41
CA SER A 260 19.72 1.87 9.96
C SER A 260 18.38 1.18 9.69
N ALA A 261 18.23 0.56 8.52
CA ALA A 261 17.06 -0.24 8.20
C ALA A 261 16.96 -1.48 9.08
N LEU A 262 18.07 -2.16 9.38
CA LEU A 262 18.08 -3.30 10.31
C LEU A 262 17.68 -2.89 11.72
N VAL A 263 18.16 -1.74 12.21
CA VAL A 263 17.73 -1.18 13.51
C VAL A 263 16.24 -0.81 13.48
N GLY A 264 15.76 -0.24 12.38
CA GLY A 264 14.32 0.01 12.16
C GLY A 264 13.48 -1.26 12.20
N VAL A 265 13.94 -2.34 11.54
CA VAL A 265 13.28 -3.65 11.55
C VAL A 265 13.23 -4.23 12.95
N ALA A 266 14.29 -4.07 13.75
CA ALA A 266 14.25 -4.44 15.16
C ALA A 266 13.19 -3.64 15.93
N GLY A 267 13.07 -2.32 15.69
CA GLY A 267 12.01 -1.48 16.25
C GLY A 267 10.61 -1.96 15.87
N ILE A 268 10.38 -2.29 14.59
CA ILE A 268 9.11 -2.84 14.10
C ILE A 268 8.79 -4.16 14.82
N ILE A 269 9.74 -5.10 14.91
CA ILE A 269 9.52 -6.40 15.56
C ILE A 269 9.13 -6.22 17.02
N LEU A 270 9.67 -5.21 17.70
CA LEU A 270 9.32 -4.92 19.09
C LEU A 270 7.89 -4.37 19.25
N GLY A 271 7.44 -3.55 18.31
CA GLY A 271 6.16 -2.83 18.38
C GLY A 271 5.00 -3.42 17.54
N MET A 272 5.26 -4.36 16.64
CA MET A 272 4.24 -4.86 15.71
C MET A 272 3.22 -5.76 16.42
N SER A 273 1.93 -5.56 16.09
CA SER A 273 0.83 -6.43 16.52
C SER A 273 0.14 -7.01 15.29
N GLN A 274 0.57 -8.21 14.91
CA GLN A 274 0.08 -8.93 13.73
C GLN A 274 -0.56 -10.26 14.16
N ILE A 275 -1.44 -10.80 13.31
CA ILE A 275 -2.17 -12.05 13.61
C ILE A 275 -1.23 -13.24 13.89
N TRP A 276 -0.07 -13.23 13.25
CA TRP A 276 0.93 -14.29 13.38
C TRP A 276 2.02 -13.98 14.41
N PHE A 277 2.16 -12.72 14.83
CA PHE A 277 3.18 -12.31 15.79
C PHE A 277 2.84 -10.98 16.45
N SER A 278 2.95 -10.94 17.77
CA SER A 278 2.84 -9.71 18.57
C SER A 278 4.14 -9.49 19.33
N GLY A 279 4.72 -8.30 19.15
CA GLY A 279 5.99 -7.88 19.74
C GLY A 279 5.88 -7.63 21.24
N PRO A 280 7.01 -7.66 21.98
CA PRO A 280 7.02 -7.45 23.42
C PRO A 280 6.39 -6.12 23.87
N ILE A 281 6.58 -5.03 23.11
CA ILE A 281 6.03 -3.72 23.46
C ILE A 281 4.51 -3.72 23.23
N ALA A 282 4.05 -4.30 22.11
CA ALA A 282 2.61 -4.44 21.83
C ALA A 282 1.90 -5.27 22.92
N LYS A 283 2.56 -6.32 23.44
CA LYS A 283 2.04 -7.12 24.56
C LYS A 283 2.04 -6.36 25.89
N ALA A 284 3.10 -5.63 26.20
CA ALA A 284 3.16 -4.84 27.42
C ALA A 284 2.04 -3.79 27.48
N ILE A 285 1.70 -3.17 26.35
CA ILE A 285 0.57 -2.23 26.25
C ILE A 285 -0.78 -2.94 26.52
N ALA A 286 -0.92 -4.20 26.08
CA ALA A 286 -2.11 -5.00 26.33
C ALA A 286 -2.26 -5.46 27.79
N GLU A 287 -1.16 -5.51 28.56
CA GLU A 287 -1.19 -5.89 29.97
C GLU A 287 -1.58 -4.69 30.86
N ASP A 288 -1.17 -3.47 30.50
CA ASP A 288 -1.44 -2.24 31.28
C ASP A 288 -2.82 -1.62 30.99
N THR A 289 -3.46 -1.98 29.88
CA THR A 289 -4.81 -1.55 29.50
C THR A 289 -5.59 -2.77 29.06
N ASP A 290 -6.81 -3.00 29.57
CA ASP A 290 -7.76 -4.08 29.17
C ASP A 290 -8.19 -4.02 27.67
N ILE A 291 -7.34 -3.48 26.79
CA ILE A 291 -7.51 -3.23 25.37
C ILE A 291 -6.58 -4.19 24.62
N GLU A 292 -7.09 -4.82 23.54
CA GLU A 292 -6.28 -5.64 22.64
C GLU A 292 -5.02 -4.89 22.18
N GLY A 293 -3.85 -5.54 22.28
CA GLY A 293 -2.53 -4.90 22.13
C GLY A 293 -2.38 -4.04 20.88
N ALA A 294 -1.99 -2.77 21.10
CA ALA A 294 -1.87 -1.77 20.06
C ALA A 294 -0.70 -2.05 19.10
N ASP A 295 -0.96 -1.93 17.80
CA ASP A 295 0.08 -1.99 16.77
C ASP A 295 0.79 -0.64 16.65
N ILE A 296 2.03 -0.57 17.14
CA ILE A 296 2.90 0.61 17.05
C ILE A 296 4.16 0.32 16.23
N GLY A 297 4.11 -0.71 15.38
CA GLY A 297 5.26 -1.13 14.57
C GLY A 297 5.73 -0.03 13.60
N PHE A 298 4.80 0.78 13.08
CA PHE A 298 5.12 1.89 12.18
C PHE A 298 5.93 2.98 12.90
N GLU A 299 5.46 3.43 14.06
CA GLU A 299 6.05 4.48 14.88
C GLU A 299 7.38 4.02 15.45
N ALA A 300 7.45 2.78 15.96
CA ALA A 300 8.69 2.20 16.48
C ALA A 300 9.75 2.08 15.36
N GLY A 301 9.36 1.59 14.17
CA GLY A 301 10.24 1.54 13.01
C GLY A 301 10.76 2.93 12.60
N PHE A 302 9.86 3.92 12.59
CA PHE A 302 10.21 5.31 12.30
C PHE A 302 11.26 5.85 13.28
N ILE A 303 11.00 5.75 14.59
CA ILE A 303 11.85 6.32 15.64
C ILE A 303 13.22 5.65 15.67
N PHE A 304 13.25 4.32 15.60
CA PHE A 304 14.51 3.57 15.64
C PHE A 304 15.39 3.86 14.42
N THR A 305 14.80 3.94 13.22
CA THR A 305 15.54 4.33 12.01
C THR A 305 16.01 5.78 12.10
N ALA A 306 15.17 6.70 12.59
CA ALA A 306 15.50 8.13 12.68
C ALA A 306 16.64 8.40 13.67
N ALA A 307 16.72 7.63 14.76
CA ALA A 307 17.83 7.71 15.69
C ALA A 307 19.13 7.13 15.11
N ALA A 308 19.03 6.02 14.37
CA ALA A 308 20.19 5.28 13.88
C ALA A 308 20.84 5.91 12.63
N PHE A 309 20.03 6.41 11.69
CA PHE A 309 20.52 6.82 10.38
C PHE A 309 21.48 8.01 10.40
N PRO A 310 21.23 9.10 11.16
CA PRO A 310 22.19 10.20 11.25
C PRO A 310 23.54 9.75 11.79
N LEU A 311 23.54 8.88 12.81
CA LEU A 311 24.76 8.35 13.42
C LEU A 311 25.57 7.52 12.43
N PHE A 312 24.94 6.54 11.78
CA PHE A 312 25.63 5.68 10.82
C PHE A 312 26.08 6.44 9.58
N ARG A 313 25.33 7.45 9.13
CA ARG A 313 25.68 8.25 7.97
C ARG A 313 26.84 9.20 8.24
N LEU A 314 26.96 9.75 9.45
CA LEU A 314 28.15 10.52 9.85
C LEU A 314 29.41 9.65 9.84
N ILE A 315 29.33 8.45 10.41
CA ILE A 315 30.44 7.48 10.40
C ILE A 315 30.83 7.09 8.97
N GLU A 316 29.84 6.88 8.10
CA GLU A 316 30.07 6.54 6.70
C GLU A 316 30.80 7.65 5.93
N LEU A 317 30.44 8.92 6.17
CA LEU A 317 31.12 10.08 5.58
C LEU A 317 32.57 10.20 6.07
N ASP A 318 32.80 9.98 7.37
CA ASP A 318 34.14 10.02 7.96
C ASP A 318 35.05 8.91 7.42
N PHE A 319 34.52 7.70 7.25
CA PHE A 319 35.28 6.54 6.79
C PHE A 319 35.57 6.57 5.28
N ILE A 320 34.63 7.08 4.48
CA ILE A 320 34.73 7.05 3.01
C ILE A 320 35.41 8.32 2.46
N ARG A 321 35.53 9.41 3.24
CA ARG A 321 36.11 10.70 2.82
C ARG A 321 35.60 11.15 1.44
N ARG A 322 34.30 10.99 1.17
CA ARG A 322 33.62 11.44 -0.04
C ARG A 322 32.35 12.21 0.31
#